data_AF-A0A7W7SZH6-F1
#
_entry.id   AF-A0A7W7SZH6-F1
#
_cell.length_a   1.000
_cell.length_b   1.000
_cell.length_c   1.000
_cell.angle_alpha   90.00
_cell.angle_beta   90.00
_cell.angle_gamma   90.00
#
_symmetry.space_group_name_H-M   'P 1'
#
loop_
_entity.id
_entity.type
_entity.pdbx_description
1 polymer ?
#
loop_
_entity_poly.entity_id
_entity_poly.type
_entity_poly.pdbx_seq_one_letter_code
_entity_poly.pdbx_strand_id
1 'polypeptide(L)'
;MTTACDCPDRMHGYGLGDLTAIARRATANARARGDVDLLHEAAWNGLVDCLLASETHPGPCELAVAARDGILNDIHQWQGHRGRRKSWGNPGARFAAYWHSDLPALVDPRIEALVDRIATEQVTHKLPRHQADLLLLLAATGSVQAVATARGLPYETVKPQVRQARRCWEDLWFDWEHAHRVRHAKIRPRRPIQHGTINGYAQHRRRYEQACDDCRHAARAYNRALAACGKKGKAK
;
A
#
# COMPACT_ATOMS: atom_id res chain seq x y z
N MET A 1 -2.20 28.26 52.19
CA MET A 1 -1.43 27.12 51.65
C MET A 1 -2.44 26.14 51.07
N THR A 2 -2.73 26.26 49.79
CA THR A 2 -3.64 25.38 49.04
C THR A 2 -2.86 24.12 48.68
N THR A 3 -3.12 23.02 49.36
CA THR A 3 -2.68 21.68 48.98
C THR A 3 -3.21 21.37 47.59
N ALA A 4 -2.31 21.33 46.61
CA ALA A 4 -2.62 20.84 45.27
C ALA A 4 -3.12 19.40 45.41
N CYS A 5 -4.35 19.16 44.95
CA CYS A 5 -4.91 17.83 44.86
C CYS A 5 -4.09 17.07 43.82
N ASP A 6 -3.24 16.14 44.26
CA ASP A 6 -2.56 15.18 43.40
C ASP A 6 -3.64 14.37 42.67
N CYS A 7 -3.98 14.78 41.45
CA CYS A 7 -4.72 13.94 40.52
C CYS A 7 -3.71 12.94 39.94
N PRO A 8 -3.78 11.64 40.28
CA PRO A 8 -2.78 10.64 39.89
C PRO A 8 -2.69 10.41 38.37
N ASP A 9 -3.60 10.98 37.57
CA ASP A 9 -3.70 10.76 36.12
C ASP A 9 -2.96 11.79 35.26
N ARG A 10 -2.00 12.54 35.82
CA ARG A 10 -1.23 13.54 35.07
C ARG A 10 0.23 13.15 34.91
N MET A 11 0.64 12.83 33.68
CA MET A 11 2.03 12.54 33.34
C MET A 11 2.74 13.84 32.97
N HIS A 12 3.78 14.21 33.73
CA HIS A 12 4.45 15.51 33.61
C HIS A 12 3.46 16.68 33.60
N GLY A 13 2.43 16.68 34.46
CA GLY A 13 1.46 17.78 34.53
C GLY A 13 0.44 17.85 33.38
N TYR A 14 0.58 17.04 32.33
CA TYR A 14 -0.38 16.93 31.23
C TYR A 14 -1.47 15.91 31.54
N GLY A 15 -2.74 16.29 31.32
CA GLY A 15 -3.86 15.35 31.35
C GLY A 15 -4.16 14.77 29.96
N LEU A 16 -4.97 13.70 29.93
CA LEU A 16 -5.42 13.07 28.69
C LEU A 16 -6.08 14.06 27.71
N GLY A 17 -6.82 15.04 28.23
CA GLY A 17 -7.45 16.08 27.42
C GLY A 17 -6.46 16.99 26.70
N ASP A 18 -5.36 17.36 27.37
CA ASP A 18 -4.29 18.18 26.79
C ASP A 18 -3.58 17.44 25.67
N LEU A 19 -3.21 16.18 25.92
CA LEU A 19 -2.55 15.32 24.94
C LEU A 19 -3.45 15.09 23.71
N THR A 20 -4.75 14.85 23.93
CA THR A 20 -5.72 14.68 22.84
C THR A 20 -5.84 15.94 21.99
N ALA A 21 -5.86 17.11 22.62
CA ALA A 21 -5.91 18.39 21.92
C ALA A 21 -4.63 18.63 21.08
N ILE A 22 -3.45 18.26 21.60
CA ILE A 22 -2.18 18.35 20.88
C ILE A 22 -2.16 17.39 19.69
N ALA A 23 -2.54 16.12 19.88
CA ALA A 23 -2.62 15.11 18.82
C ALA A 23 -3.53 15.57 17.67
N ARG A 24 -4.78 15.97 17.98
CA ARG A 24 -5.72 16.47 16.98
C ARG A 24 -5.19 17.68 16.21
N ARG A 25 -4.52 18.61 16.90
CA ARG A 25 -3.90 19.78 16.26
C ARG A 25 -2.75 19.37 15.33
N ALA A 26 -1.92 18.41 15.73
CA ALA A 26 -0.86 17.87 14.89
C ALA A 26 -1.44 17.19 13.64
N THR A 27 -2.46 16.35 13.79
CA THR A 27 -3.18 15.68 12.70
C THR A 27 -3.82 16.67 11.73
N ALA A 28 -4.52 17.70 12.23
CA ALA A 28 -5.15 18.72 11.39
C ALA A 28 -4.12 19.55 10.59
N ASN A 29 -2.92 19.74 11.13
CA ASN A 29 -1.83 20.46 10.46
C ASN A 29 -0.98 19.55 9.55
N ALA A 30 -1.12 18.23 9.65
CA ALA A 30 -0.42 17.31 8.79
C ALA A 30 -0.93 17.46 7.35
N ARG A 31 -0.11 18.01 6.46
CA ARG A 31 -0.40 18.08 5.01
C ARG A 31 -0.29 16.72 4.31
N ALA A 32 -0.18 15.63 5.07
CA ALA A 32 -0.08 14.28 4.56
C ALA A 32 -1.44 13.80 4.04
N ARG A 33 -1.41 12.94 3.01
CA ARG A 33 -2.61 12.24 2.56
C ARG A 33 -2.65 10.90 3.29
N GLY A 34 -3.66 10.70 4.13
CA GLY A 34 -3.86 9.48 4.91
C GLY A 34 -5.25 9.47 5.55
N ASP A 35 -5.60 8.35 6.14
CA ASP A 35 -6.77 8.25 7.02
C ASP A 35 -6.55 9.13 8.26
N VAL A 36 -7.53 9.94 8.64
CA VAL A 36 -7.41 10.89 9.75
C VAL A 36 -7.22 10.17 11.09
N ASP A 37 -7.85 9.01 11.26
CA ASP A 37 -7.79 8.26 12.52
C ASP A 37 -6.40 7.63 12.69
N LEU A 38 -5.82 7.09 11.62
CA LEU A 38 -4.44 6.57 11.63
C LEU A 38 -3.40 7.68 11.89
N LEU A 39 -3.60 8.86 11.29
CA LEU A 39 -2.73 10.00 11.55
C LEU A 39 -2.85 10.49 13.01
N HIS A 40 -4.04 10.39 13.60
CA HIS A 40 -4.25 10.71 15.01
C HIS A 40 -3.56 9.70 15.93
N GLU A 41 -3.68 8.40 15.63
CA GLU A 41 -3.00 7.34 16.37
C GLU A 41 -1.47 7.47 16.29
N ALA A 42 -0.91 7.73 15.10
CA ALA A 42 0.52 7.97 14.94
C ALA A 42 1.00 9.21 15.71
N ALA A 43 0.20 10.28 15.74
CA ALA A 43 0.50 11.48 16.54
C ALA A 43 0.48 11.16 18.04
N TRP A 44 -0.49 10.35 18.48
CA TRP A 44 -0.62 9.91 19.85
C TRP A 44 0.60 9.10 20.30
N ASN A 45 1.04 8.13 19.49
CA ASN A 45 2.21 7.30 19.80
C ASN A 45 3.47 8.17 19.95
N GLY A 46 3.69 9.13 19.05
CA GLY A 46 4.81 10.07 19.17
C GLY A 46 4.79 10.91 20.46
N LEU A 47 3.60 11.30 20.93
CA LEU A 47 3.46 12.00 22.23
C LEU A 47 3.81 11.09 23.41
N VAL A 48 3.29 9.87 23.40
CA VAL A 48 3.55 8.88 24.46
C VAL A 48 5.03 8.55 24.53
N ASP A 49 5.68 8.29 23.40
CA ASP A 49 7.11 8.01 23.32
C ASP A 49 7.95 9.19 23.87
N CYS A 50 7.58 10.42 23.52
CA CYS A 50 8.25 11.61 24.03
C CYS A 50 8.12 11.72 25.55
N LEU A 51 6.90 11.61 26.08
CA LEU A 51 6.68 11.73 27.52
C LEU A 51 7.36 10.60 28.31
N LEU A 52 7.37 9.37 27.79
CA LEU A 52 8.05 8.24 28.44
C LEU A 52 9.58 8.36 28.40
N ALA A 53 10.14 8.99 27.36
CA ALA A 53 11.58 9.21 27.23
C ALA A 53 12.08 10.44 27.99
N SER A 54 11.20 11.38 28.34
CA SER A 54 11.55 12.63 29.00
C SER A 54 11.72 12.45 30.53
N GLU A 55 12.93 12.69 31.05
CA GLU A 55 13.17 12.74 32.50
C GLU A 55 12.62 14.02 33.15
N THR A 56 12.42 15.07 32.37
CA THR A 56 11.90 16.38 32.80
C THR A 56 10.60 16.70 32.09
N HIS A 57 9.82 17.66 32.60
CA HIS A 57 8.55 18.05 32.00
C HIS A 57 8.76 18.62 30.58
N PRO A 58 8.38 17.90 29.50
CA PRO A 58 8.59 18.38 28.14
C PRO A 58 7.71 19.61 27.87
N GLY A 59 8.21 20.54 27.06
CA GLY A 59 7.45 21.74 26.73
C GLY A 59 6.31 21.46 25.74
N PRO A 60 5.25 22.31 25.67
CA PRO A 60 4.18 22.13 24.68
C PRO A 60 4.66 22.11 23.22
N CYS A 61 5.70 22.89 22.89
CA CYS A 61 6.30 22.89 21.56
C CYS A 61 7.01 21.57 21.24
N GLU A 62 7.67 20.96 22.22
CA GLU A 62 8.37 19.69 22.07
C GLU A 62 7.38 18.55 21.82
N LEU A 63 6.30 18.48 22.60
CA LEU A 63 5.19 17.55 22.38
C LEU A 63 4.56 17.71 20.99
N ALA A 64 4.36 18.95 20.52
CA ALA A 64 3.83 19.20 19.18
C ALA A 64 4.78 18.71 18.06
N VAL A 65 6.10 18.84 18.26
CA VAL A 65 7.12 18.30 17.35
C VAL A 65 7.10 16.77 17.38
N ALA A 66 7.08 16.16 18.57
CA ALA A 66 7.03 14.71 18.73
C ALA A 66 5.78 14.08 18.07
N ALA A 67 4.61 14.70 18.25
CA ALA A 67 3.37 14.27 17.57
C ALA A 67 3.52 14.31 16.04
N ARG A 68 4.11 15.38 15.51
CA ARG A 68 4.37 15.50 14.06
C ARG A 68 5.37 14.47 13.57
N ASP A 69 6.43 14.20 14.33
CA ASP A 69 7.45 13.23 13.98
C ASP A 69 6.91 11.81 14.03
N GLY A 70 6.02 11.49 14.97
CA GLY A 70 5.24 10.25 15.00
C GLY A 70 4.47 10.01 13.70
N ILE A 71 3.71 11.02 13.25
CA ILE A 71 3.02 10.99 11.95
C ILE A 71 4.00 10.75 10.79
N LEU A 72 5.11 11.48 10.74
CA LEU A 72 6.08 11.36 9.65
C LEU A 72 6.76 9.98 9.65
N ASN A 73 7.07 9.45 10.83
CA ASN A 73 7.68 8.14 10.99
C ASN A 73 6.72 7.03 10.56
N ASP A 74 5.46 7.08 10.97
CA ASP A 74 4.44 6.12 10.53
C ASP A 74 4.25 6.16 9.00
N ILE A 75 4.12 7.37 8.42
CA ILE A 75 4.08 7.55 6.97
C ILE A 75 5.32 6.97 6.31
N HIS A 76 6.52 7.19 6.87
CA HIS A 76 7.75 6.64 6.32
C HIS A 76 7.83 5.13 6.43
N GLN A 77 7.39 4.53 7.54
CA GLN A 77 7.33 3.09 7.73
C GLN A 77 6.36 2.46 6.73
N TRP A 78 5.14 2.99 6.64
CA TRP A 78 4.15 2.56 5.67
C TRP A 78 4.63 2.71 4.22
N GLN A 79 5.31 3.82 3.90
CA GLN A 79 5.94 4.02 2.60
C GLN A 79 7.08 3.02 2.36
N GLY A 80 7.86 2.70 3.39
CA GLY A 80 8.92 1.70 3.39
C GLY A 80 8.38 0.29 3.08
N HIS A 81 7.31 -0.13 3.76
CA HIS A 81 6.58 -1.37 3.45
C HIS A 81 6.08 -1.38 2.00
N ARG A 82 5.73 -0.21 1.45
CA ARG A 82 5.30 -0.05 0.04
C ARG A 82 6.44 0.17 -0.95
N GLY A 83 7.68 -0.05 -0.54
CA GLY A 83 8.86 0.02 -1.40
C GLY A 83 9.29 1.43 -1.82
N ARG A 84 8.77 2.49 -1.17
CA ARG A 84 9.26 3.87 -1.37
C ARG A 84 10.49 4.11 -0.49
N ARG A 85 11.64 4.36 -1.11
CA ARG A 85 12.84 4.83 -0.40
C ARG A 85 12.77 6.34 -0.15
N LYS A 86 13.46 6.80 0.91
CA LYS A 86 13.66 8.22 1.29
C LYS A 86 14.30 9.11 0.22
N SER A 87 14.89 8.55 -0.85
CA SER A 87 15.50 9.36 -1.91
C SER A 87 14.42 10.05 -2.74
N TRP A 88 14.30 11.36 -2.56
CA TRP A 88 13.43 12.26 -3.31
C TRP A 88 13.53 12.00 -4.81
N GLY A 89 12.47 11.48 -5.43
CA GLY A 89 12.36 11.51 -6.90
C GLY A 89 11.61 10.39 -7.61
N ASN A 90 11.32 9.23 -6.99
CA ASN A 90 10.67 8.15 -7.75
C ASN A 90 9.62 7.35 -6.94
N PRO A 91 8.33 7.76 -6.99
CA PRO A 91 7.26 7.11 -6.23
C PRO A 91 6.67 5.82 -6.86
N GLY A 92 7.16 5.30 -7.99
CA GLY A 92 6.33 4.39 -8.82
C GLY A 92 6.87 3.01 -9.18
N ALA A 93 8.19 2.79 -9.25
CA ALA A 93 8.71 1.56 -9.87
C ALA A 93 8.72 0.34 -8.93
N ARG A 94 8.85 0.55 -7.62
CA ARG A 94 8.97 -0.54 -6.63
C ARG A 94 7.68 -0.88 -5.87
N PHE A 95 6.63 -0.07 -5.98
CA PHE A 95 5.30 -0.47 -5.51
C PHE A 95 4.80 -1.69 -6.28
N ALA A 96 5.08 -1.74 -7.60
CA ALA A 96 4.86 -2.95 -8.40
C ALA A 96 5.77 -4.10 -7.93
N ALA A 97 7.01 -3.82 -7.53
CA ALA A 97 7.94 -4.84 -7.01
C ALA A 97 7.54 -5.44 -5.65
N TYR A 98 6.74 -4.74 -4.83
CA TYR A 98 6.15 -5.36 -3.63
C TYR A 98 5.14 -6.47 -3.99
N TRP A 99 4.45 -6.33 -5.13
CA TRP A 99 3.53 -7.32 -5.68
C TRP A 99 4.17 -8.25 -6.73
N HIS A 100 5.43 -8.02 -7.08
CA HIS A 100 6.18 -8.81 -8.06
C HIS A 100 7.42 -9.38 -7.35
N SER A 101 7.23 -10.61 -6.88
CA SER A 101 8.10 -11.67 -6.31
C SER A 101 9.64 -11.65 -6.43
N ASP A 102 10.29 -10.64 -7.00
CA ASP A 102 11.74 -10.66 -7.28
C ASP A 102 12.59 -9.85 -6.27
N LEU A 103 12.04 -9.48 -5.11
CA LEU A 103 12.84 -8.87 -4.04
C LEU A 103 13.32 -9.93 -3.02
N PRO A 104 14.62 -9.88 -2.63
CA PRO A 104 15.16 -10.83 -1.66
C PRO A 104 14.44 -10.70 -0.32
N ALA A 105 14.03 -11.86 0.20
CA ALA A 105 13.12 -12.05 1.30
C ALA A 105 13.51 -11.24 2.54
N LEU A 106 12.67 -10.26 2.88
CA LEU A 106 12.69 -9.58 4.19
C LEU A 106 12.11 -10.48 5.29
N VAL A 107 11.54 -11.62 4.92
CA VAL A 107 11.04 -12.66 5.80
C VAL A 107 11.97 -13.87 5.64
N ASP A 108 12.37 -14.49 6.75
CA ASP A 108 13.13 -15.73 6.71
C ASP A 108 12.35 -16.77 5.87
N PRO A 109 12.94 -17.37 4.81
CA PRO A 109 12.28 -18.38 4.00
C PRO A 109 11.72 -19.56 4.81
N ARG A 110 12.27 -19.85 5.99
CA ARG A 110 11.77 -20.87 6.91
C ARG A 110 10.47 -20.45 7.58
N ILE A 111 10.34 -19.17 7.93
CA ILE A 111 9.10 -18.63 8.50
C ILE A 111 8.01 -18.63 7.43
N GLU A 112 8.33 -18.21 6.19
CA GLU A 112 7.37 -18.29 5.08
C GLU A 112 6.91 -19.73 4.85
N ALA A 113 7.85 -20.70 4.76
CA ALA A 113 7.50 -22.11 4.60
C ALA A 113 6.68 -22.68 5.77
N LEU A 114 6.90 -22.20 7.00
CA LEU A 114 6.12 -22.60 8.17
C LEU A 114 4.70 -22.01 8.11
N VAL A 115 4.58 -20.72 7.79
CA VAL A 115 3.29 -20.05 7.63
C VAL A 115 2.48 -20.71 6.52
N ASP A 116 3.09 -20.98 5.36
CA ASP A 116 2.45 -21.66 4.24
C ASP A 116 1.97 -23.06 4.61
N ARG A 117 2.77 -23.80 5.39
CA ARG A 117 2.37 -25.13 5.88
C ARG A 117 1.17 -25.07 6.80
N ILE A 118 1.18 -24.16 7.79
CA ILE A 118 0.07 -23.99 8.74
C ILE A 118 -1.20 -23.55 7.99
N ALA A 119 -1.08 -22.58 7.08
CA ALA A 119 -2.20 -22.10 6.28
C ALA A 119 -2.76 -23.21 5.38
N THR A 120 -1.89 -24.01 4.75
CA THR A 120 -2.29 -25.17 3.93
C THR A 120 -3.13 -26.16 4.73
N GLU A 121 -2.71 -26.52 5.94
CA GLU A 121 -3.46 -27.42 6.83
C GLU A 121 -4.84 -26.83 7.20
N GLN A 122 -4.87 -25.56 7.61
CA GLN A 122 -6.11 -24.88 7.99
C GLN A 122 -7.12 -24.79 6.84
N VAL A 123 -6.65 -24.46 5.63
CA VAL A 123 -7.51 -24.38 4.43
C VAL A 123 -7.98 -25.76 4.01
N THR A 124 -7.08 -26.77 4.00
CA THR A 124 -7.42 -28.16 3.65
C THR A 124 -8.52 -28.70 4.56
N HIS A 125 -8.46 -28.43 5.86
CA HIS A 125 -9.47 -28.85 6.82
C HIS A 125 -10.86 -28.22 6.61
N LYS A 126 -10.93 -27.03 6.00
CA LYS A 126 -12.20 -26.35 5.70
C LYS A 126 -12.79 -26.75 4.34
N LEU A 127 -12.02 -27.37 3.46
CA LEU A 127 -12.51 -27.84 2.17
C LEU A 127 -13.41 -29.07 2.30
N PRO A 128 -14.45 -29.19 1.45
CA PRO A 128 -15.15 -30.47 1.29
C PRO A 128 -14.15 -31.59 0.97
N ARG A 129 -14.27 -32.73 1.65
CA ARG A 129 -13.30 -33.85 1.56
C ARG A 129 -12.96 -34.25 0.12
N HIS A 130 -13.97 -34.35 -0.75
CA HIS A 130 -13.77 -34.70 -2.16
C HIS A 130 -12.94 -33.67 -2.96
N GLN A 131 -12.93 -32.40 -2.55
CA GLN A 131 -12.11 -31.35 -3.16
C GLN A 131 -10.68 -31.39 -2.61
N ALA A 132 -10.52 -31.62 -1.30
CA ALA A 132 -9.22 -31.81 -0.68
C ALA A 132 -8.49 -33.03 -1.29
N ASP A 133 -9.16 -34.18 -1.38
CA ASP A 133 -8.63 -35.40 -2.00
C ASP A 133 -8.20 -35.15 -3.46
N LEU A 134 -8.99 -34.37 -4.21
CA LEU A 134 -8.69 -34.04 -5.59
C LEU A 134 -7.44 -33.16 -5.74
N LEU A 135 -7.26 -32.20 -4.84
CA LEU A 135 -6.09 -31.32 -4.85
C LEU A 135 -4.83 -32.04 -4.35
N LEU A 136 -4.95 -32.92 -3.35
CA LEU A 136 -3.86 -33.79 -2.92
C LEU A 136 -3.40 -34.72 -4.04
N LEU A 137 -4.34 -35.34 -4.76
CA LEU A 137 -4.02 -36.18 -5.91
C LEU A 137 -3.38 -35.36 -7.05
N LEU A 138 -3.82 -34.13 -7.26
CA LEU A 138 -3.21 -33.21 -8.23
C LEU A 138 -1.78 -32.83 -7.83
N ALA A 139 -1.54 -32.56 -6.55
CA ALA A 139 -0.20 -32.27 -6.03
C ALA A 139 0.75 -33.47 -6.18
N ALA A 140 0.26 -34.68 -5.91
CA ALA A 140 1.04 -35.92 -6.04
C ALA A 140 1.40 -36.25 -7.50
N THR A 141 0.49 -35.99 -8.44
CA THR A 141 0.64 -36.40 -9.85
C THR A 141 1.12 -35.28 -10.78
N GLY A 142 1.02 -34.02 -10.37
CA GLY A 142 1.43 -32.86 -11.14
C GLY A 142 0.58 -32.53 -12.38
N SER A 143 -0.43 -33.33 -12.72
CA SER A 143 -1.25 -33.09 -13.93
C SER A 143 -2.71 -33.51 -13.77
N VAL A 144 -3.62 -32.71 -14.35
CA VAL A 144 -5.07 -33.01 -14.34
C VAL A 144 -5.38 -34.30 -15.11
N GLN A 145 -4.59 -34.61 -16.15
CA GLN A 145 -4.73 -35.85 -16.90
C GLN A 145 -4.41 -37.07 -16.03
N ALA A 146 -3.33 -37.04 -15.26
CA ALA A 146 -2.96 -38.13 -14.36
C ALA A 146 -3.99 -38.31 -13.23
N VAL A 147 -4.56 -37.22 -12.71
CA VAL A 147 -5.70 -37.26 -11.78
C VAL A 147 -6.91 -37.96 -12.41
N ALA A 148 -7.22 -37.66 -13.67
CA ALA A 148 -8.34 -38.28 -14.39
C ALA A 148 -8.13 -39.78 -14.58
N THR A 149 -6.93 -40.19 -15.01
CA THR A 149 -6.52 -41.59 -15.11
C THR A 149 -6.61 -42.30 -13.75
N ALA A 150 -6.08 -41.71 -12.68
CA ALA A 150 -6.09 -42.30 -11.35
C ALA A 150 -7.51 -42.47 -10.77
N ARG A 151 -8.46 -41.62 -11.16
CA ARG A 151 -9.86 -41.71 -10.74
C ARG A 151 -10.75 -42.53 -11.67
N GLY A 152 -10.23 -43.01 -12.81
CA GLY A 152 -11.01 -43.70 -13.83
C GLY A 152 -12.11 -42.83 -14.44
N LEU A 153 -11.88 -41.52 -14.55
CA LEU A 153 -12.87 -40.55 -15.07
C LEU A 153 -12.36 -39.89 -16.35
N PRO A 154 -13.25 -39.45 -17.25
CA PRO A 154 -12.86 -38.63 -18.40
C PRO A 154 -12.20 -37.32 -17.95
N TYR A 155 -11.17 -36.89 -18.69
CA TYR A 155 -10.47 -35.63 -18.43
C TYR A 155 -11.43 -34.43 -18.37
N GLU A 156 -12.41 -34.38 -19.26
CA GLU A 156 -13.42 -33.31 -19.32
C GLU A 156 -14.32 -33.25 -18.08
N THR A 157 -14.44 -34.35 -17.33
CA THR A 157 -15.16 -34.39 -16.05
C THR A 157 -14.29 -33.89 -14.89
N VAL A 158 -13.01 -34.25 -14.88
CA VAL A 158 -12.09 -33.91 -13.78
C VAL A 158 -11.62 -32.47 -13.84
N LYS A 159 -11.37 -31.94 -15.04
CA LYS A 159 -10.93 -30.56 -15.26
C LYS A 159 -11.79 -29.50 -14.56
N PRO A 160 -13.14 -29.46 -14.72
CA PRO A 160 -13.97 -28.50 -14.01
C PRO A 160 -14.00 -28.74 -12.49
N GLN A 161 -13.89 -29.98 -12.02
CA GLN A 161 -13.81 -30.29 -10.58
C GLN A 161 -12.54 -29.72 -9.95
N VAL A 162 -11.38 -29.91 -10.61
CA VAL A 162 -10.09 -29.33 -10.16
C VAL A 162 -10.18 -27.80 -10.14
N ARG A 163 -10.76 -27.20 -11.19
CA ARG A 163 -10.95 -25.75 -11.26
C ARG A 163 -11.80 -25.23 -10.11
N GLN A 164 -12.89 -25.93 -9.78
CA GLN A 164 -13.76 -25.55 -8.67
C GLN A 164 -13.07 -25.72 -7.32
N ALA A 165 -12.38 -26.84 -7.10
CA ALA A 165 -11.61 -27.08 -5.88
C ALA A 165 -10.55 -26.00 -5.65
N ARG A 166 -9.82 -25.59 -6.70
CA ARG A 166 -8.86 -24.47 -6.63
C ARG A 166 -9.52 -23.15 -6.24
N ARG A 167 -10.69 -22.84 -6.81
CA ARG A 167 -11.44 -21.63 -6.44
C ARG A 167 -11.85 -21.63 -4.98
N CYS A 168 -12.41 -22.75 -4.50
CA CYS A 168 -12.78 -22.87 -3.09
C CYS A 168 -11.56 -22.76 -2.17
N TRP A 169 -10.41 -23.32 -2.56
CA TRP A 169 -9.15 -23.14 -1.84
C TRP A 169 -8.72 -21.67 -1.81
N GLU A 170 -8.68 -20.99 -2.97
CA GLU A 170 -8.32 -19.57 -3.08
C GLU A 170 -9.24 -18.69 -2.24
N ASP A 171 -10.56 -18.90 -2.32
CA ASP A 171 -11.54 -18.13 -1.57
C ASP A 171 -11.34 -18.33 -0.03
N LEU A 172 -10.94 -19.52 0.43
CA LEU A 172 -10.59 -19.78 1.83
C LEU A 172 -9.23 -19.20 2.25
N TRP A 173 -8.24 -19.27 1.36
CA TRP A 173 -6.89 -18.76 1.60
C TRP A 173 -6.91 -17.23 1.78
N PHE A 174 -7.78 -16.56 1.03
CA PHE A 174 -7.96 -15.11 1.02
C PHE A 174 -9.27 -14.65 1.70
N ASP A 175 -9.82 -15.40 2.65
CA ASP A 175 -11.11 -15.04 3.29
C ASP A 175 -11.00 -13.72 4.09
N TRP A 176 -9.88 -13.51 4.78
CA TRP A 176 -9.61 -12.33 5.60
C TRP A 176 -9.02 -11.14 4.81
N GLU A 177 -8.30 -11.43 3.74
CA GLU A 177 -7.87 -10.45 2.76
C GLU A 177 -8.76 -10.59 1.54
N HIS A 178 -9.80 -9.77 1.39
CA HIS A 178 -10.46 -9.64 0.10
C HIS A 178 -9.45 -9.03 -0.88
N ALA A 179 -8.51 -9.83 -1.39
CA ALA A 179 -7.70 -9.48 -2.53
C ALA A 179 -8.75 -9.21 -3.60
N HIS A 180 -9.00 -7.92 -3.86
CA HIS A 180 -9.89 -7.51 -4.92
C HIS A 180 -9.40 -8.30 -6.12
N ARG A 181 -10.20 -9.29 -6.58
CA ARG A 181 -9.85 -10.05 -7.78
C ARG A 181 -9.46 -8.97 -8.75
N VAL A 182 -8.16 -8.90 -9.07
CA VAL A 182 -7.68 -7.98 -10.07
C VAL A 182 -8.27 -8.62 -11.30
N ARG A 183 -9.54 -8.25 -11.59
CA ARG A 183 -10.15 -8.50 -12.88
C ARG A 183 -9.06 -7.98 -13.77
N HIS A 184 -8.37 -8.86 -14.48
CA HIS A 184 -7.34 -8.46 -15.42
C HIS A 184 -8.06 -7.47 -16.30
N ALA A 185 -7.90 -6.19 -15.97
CA ALA A 185 -8.73 -5.14 -16.49
C ALA A 185 -8.17 -5.06 -17.88
N LYS A 186 -8.82 -5.78 -18.82
CA LYS A 186 -8.27 -6.19 -20.12
C LYS A 186 -7.27 -5.13 -20.52
N ILE A 187 -5.97 -5.41 -20.37
CA ILE A 187 -4.94 -4.37 -20.43
C ILE A 187 -5.14 -3.74 -21.79
N ARG A 188 -5.79 -2.57 -21.81
CA ARG A 188 -6.19 -1.98 -23.07
C ARG A 188 -4.88 -1.54 -23.69
N PRO A 189 -4.56 -1.96 -24.92
CA PRO A 189 -3.34 -1.51 -25.57
C PRO A 189 -3.31 0.01 -25.49
N ARG A 190 -2.17 0.57 -25.06
CA ARG A 190 -2.01 2.01 -24.93
C ARG A 190 -2.25 2.62 -26.32
N ARG A 191 -3.09 3.66 -26.39
CA ARG A 191 -3.34 4.36 -27.66
C ARG A 191 -2.01 4.85 -28.25
N PRO A 192 -1.80 4.81 -29.58
CA PRO A 192 -0.62 5.42 -30.20
C PRO A 192 -0.48 6.90 -29.82
N ILE A 193 0.77 7.40 -29.70
CA ILE A 193 1.05 8.80 -29.40
C ILE A 193 0.82 9.63 -30.68
N GLN A 194 0.03 10.71 -30.58
CA GLN A 194 -0.11 11.68 -31.66
C GLN A 194 1.03 12.70 -31.58
N HIS A 195 2.11 12.44 -32.32
CA HIS A 195 3.30 13.29 -32.35
C HIS A 195 3.02 14.69 -32.92
N GLY A 196 3.87 15.66 -32.60
CA GLY A 196 3.71 17.06 -33.06
C GLY A 196 2.60 17.84 -32.35
N THR A 197 2.05 17.32 -31.25
CA THR A 197 0.99 17.99 -30.48
C THR A 197 1.37 18.15 -29.00
N ILE A 198 0.73 19.10 -28.31
CA ILE A 198 0.88 19.28 -26.85
C ILE A 198 0.42 18.02 -26.11
N ASN A 199 -0.64 17.38 -26.60
CA ASN A 199 -1.14 16.12 -26.05
C ASN A 199 -0.12 14.99 -26.22
N GLY A 200 0.56 14.91 -27.37
CA GLY A 200 1.67 13.99 -27.59
C GLY A 200 2.80 14.20 -26.60
N TYR A 201 3.20 15.45 -26.37
CA TYR A 201 4.20 15.79 -25.35
C TYR A 201 3.78 15.36 -23.93
N ALA A 202 2.52 15.61 -23.54
CA ALA A 202 1.98 15.17 -22.25
C ALA A 202 1.93 13.63 -22.14
N GLN A 203 1.62 12.93 -23.23
CA GLN A 203 1.63 11.47 -23.25
C GLN A 203 3.03 10.88 -23.04
N HIS A 204 4.08 11.43 -23.68
CA HIS A 204 5.46 11.04 -23.40
C HIS A 204 5.82 11.21 -21.91
N ARG A 205 5.45 12.36 -21.30
CA ARG A 205 5.70 12.60 -19.87
C ARG A 205 4.99 11.60 -18.96
N ARG A 206 3.74 11.23 -19.26
CA ARG A 206 3.00 10.23 -18.48
C ARG A 206 3.57 8.82 -18.63
N ARG A 207 4.22 8.54 -19.76
CA ARG A 207 4.89 7.25 -20.04
C ARG A 207 6.35 7.21 -19.59
N TYR A 208 6.90 8.34 -19.16
CA TYR A 208 8.31 8.48 -18.82
C TYR A 208 9.26 8.20 -20.00
N GLU A 209 8.81 8.50 -21.22
CA GLU A 209 9.61 8.41 -22.44
C GLU A 209 10.20 9.78 -22.79
N GLN A 210 11.37 9.80 -23.44
CA GLN A 210 11.93 11.03 -23.99
C GLN A 210 11.01 11.53 -25.11
N ALA A 211 10.53 12.77 -24.98
CA ALA A 211 9.66 13.37 -25.99
C ALA A 211 10.45 13.64 -27.28
N CYS A 212 9.89 13.23 -28.42
CA CYS A 212 10.47 13.54 -29.74
C CYS A 212 10.54 15.06 -29.99
N ASP A 213 11.33 15.47 -30.97
CA ASP A 213 11.50 16.87 -31.34
C ASP A 213 10.18 17.56 -31.68
N ASP A 214 9.32 16.93 -32.49
CA ASP A 214 8.04 17.52 -32.90
C ASP A 214 7.14 17.86 -31.70
N CYS A 215 7.04 16.94 -30.74
CA CYS A 215 6.31 17.16 -29.50
C CYS A 215 6.93 18.27 -28.65
N ARG A 216 8.27 18.37 -28.58
CA ARG A 216 8.97 19.46 -27.88
C ARG A 216 8.74 20.80 -28.55
N HIS A 217 8.78 20.86 -29.89
CA HIS A 217 8.50 22.06 -30.67
C HIS A 217 7.06 22.54 -30.48
N ALA A 218 6.09 21.63 -30.53
CA ALA A 218 4.68 21.94 -30.29
C ALA A 218 4.45 22.51 -28.88
N ALA A 219 5.03 21.89 -27.84
CA ALA A 219 4.94 22.38 -26.47
C ALA A 219 5.58 23.78 -26.30
N ARG A 220 6.73 24.02 -26.93
CA ARG A 220 7.38 25.34 -26.94
C ARG A 220 6.53 26.39 -27.65
N ALA A 221 5.96 26.06 -28.82
CA ALA A 221 5.08 26.97 -29.56
C ALA A 221 3.85 27.36 -28.74
N TYR A 222 3.21 26.39 -28.08
CA TYR A 222 2.09 26.62 -27.18
C TYR A 222 2.45 27.53 -26.01
N ASN A 223 3.56 27.26 -25.31
CA ASN A 223 4.00 28.08 -24.19
C ASN A 223 4.32 29.52 -24.61
N ARG A 224 4.88 29.72 -25.81
CA ARG A 224 5.10 31.07 -26.38
C ARG A 224 3.78 31.80 -26.63
N ALA A 225 2.78 31.10 -27.20
CA ALA A 225 1.45 31.68 -27.43
C ALA A 225 0.77 32.06 -26.11
N LEU A 226 0.82 31.18 -25.10
CA LEU A 226 0.31 31.47 -23.76
C LEU A 226 1.00 32.69 -23.13
N ALA A 227 2.32 32.79 -23.23
CA ALA A 227 3.05 33.95 -22.71
C ALA A 227 2.68 35.26 -23.42
N ALA A 228 2.41 35.20 -24.73
CA ALA A 228 1.95 36.36 -25.50
C ALA A 228 0.52 36.79 -25.10
N CYS A 229 -0.39 35.84 -24.86
CA CYS A 229 -1.76 36.12 -24.41
C CYS A 229 -1.82 36.59 -22.94
N GLY A 230 -1.05 35.98 -22.04
CA GLY A 230 -1.05 36.28 -20.60
C GLY A 230 -0.52 37.67 -20.24
N LYS A 231 0.26 38.30 -21.13
CA LYS A 231 0.71 39.69 -20.95
C LYS A 231 -0.37 40.75 -21.14
N LYS A 232 -1.51 40.41 -21.77
CA LYS A 232 -2.56 41.41 -22.08
C LYS A 232 -3.53 41.72 -20.93
N GLY A 233 -3.49 41.00 -19.80
CA GLY A 233 -4.44 41.14 -18.69
C GLY A 233 -3.93 41.85 -17.43
N LYS A 234 -2.75 42.50 -17.47
CA LYS A 234 -2.16 43.22 -16.32
C LYS A 234 -1.82 44.69 -16.60
N ALA A 235 -2.54 45.32 -17.54
CA ALA A 235 -2.57 46.78 -17.59
C ALA A 235 -3.67 47.25 -16.63
N LYS A 236 -3.25 48.01 -15.61
CA LYS A 236 -4.09 48.62 -14.56
C LYS A 236 -5.17 49.52 -15.15
#